data_AF-A0A7J6A6X7-F1
#
_entry.id   AF-A0A7J6A6X7-F1
#
_cell.length_a   1.000
_cell.length_b   1.000
_cell.length_c   1.000
_cell.angle_alpha   90.00
_cell.angle_beta   90.00
_cell.angle_gamma   90.00
#
_symmetry.space_group_name_H-M   'P 1'
#
loop_
_entity.id
_entity.type
_entity.pdbx_description
1 polymer ?
#
loop_
_entity_poly.entity_id
_entity_poly.type
_entity_poly.pdbx_seq_one_letter_code
_entity_poly.pdbx_strand_id
1 'polypeptide(L)'
;MAIQCYDADTNRWNLVNCGQMPPWSFAPKSVTLNGLIYFVRDDSAEIDTYDPQKNDWDKISPMNQVHVGGSVAVLGGRLYVSGGYDNTFELSDVVEVYDPGARSWNLAGRLPQPTFWHGSVSIFRQFMPHVPSTFEQVDIPEADDIHLHRHHRHHQALQELNNELNQNLRNREVNPAH
;
A
#
# COMPACT_ATOMS: atom_id res chain seq x y z
N MET A 1 -16.74 -8.32 -10.12
CA MET A 1 -15.90 -9.19 -9.28
C MET A 1 -16.74 -10.35 -8.75
N ALA A 2 -16.12 -11.42 -8.26
CA ALA A 2 -16.82 -12.54 -7.65
C ALA A 2 -16.01 -13.10 -6.48
N ILE A 3 -16.68 -13.66 -5.46
CA ILE A 3 -16.06 -14.51 -4.46
C ILE A 3 -16.26 -15.97 -4.86
N GLN A 4 -15.17 -16.72 -4.87
CA GLN A 4 -15.17 -18.16 -5.04
C GLN A 4 -14.62 -18.80 -3.77
N CYS A 5 -15.27 -19.85 -3.29
CA CYS A 5 -14.86 -20.60 -2.12
C CYS A 5 -14.49 -22.02 -2.51
N TYR A 6 -13.38 -22.51 -1.97
CA TYR A 6 -12.96 -23.90 -2.12
C TYR A 6 -13.36 -24.68 -0.86
N ASP A 7 -14.15 -25.73 -1.06
CA ASP A 7 -14.46 -26.72 -0.03
C ASP A 7 -13.47 -27.88 -0.14
N ALA A 8 -12.66 -28.06 0.90
CA ALA A 8 -11.63 -29.10 0.96
C ALA A 8 -12.21 -30.50 1.22
N ASP A 9 -13.37 -30.61 1.87
CA ASP A 9 -14.00 -31.89 2.17
C ASP A 9 -14.62 -32.49 0.91
N THR A 10 -15.20 -31.65 0.05
CA THR A 10 -15.81 -32.08 -1.21
C THR A 10 -14.93 -31.88 -2.44
N ASN A 11 -13.77 -31.22 -2.29
CA ASN A 11 -12.83 -30.85 -3.35
C ASN A 11 -13.54 -30.09 -4.50
N ARG A 12 -14.30 -29.06 -4.16
CA ARG A 12 -15.09 -28.28 -5.13
C ARG A 12 -14.97 -26.80 -4.91
N TRP A 13 -14.93 -26.06 -6.02
CA TRP A 13 -15.09 -24.62 -6.04
C TRP A 13 -16.56 -24.25 -6.19
N ASN A 14 -17.02 -23.31 -5.37
CA ASN A 14 -18.37 -22.78 -5.41
C ASN A 14 -18.33 -21.27 -5.59
N LEU A 15 -19.27 -20.74 -6.37
CA LEU A 15 -19.51 -19.30 -6.43
C LEU A 15 -20.30 -18.88 -5.19
N VAL A 16 -19.81 -17.88 -4.47
CA VAL A 16 -20.46 -17.36 -3.27
C VAL A 16 -21.27 -16.12 -3.62
N ASN A 17 -22.57 -16.15 -3.34
CA ASN A 17 -23.39 -14.94 -3.34
C ASN A 17 -23.07 -14.15 -2.07
N CYS A 18 -22.42 -13.00 -2.24
CA CYS A 18 -21.85 -12.18 -1.17
C CYS A 18 -22.40 -10.73 -1.20
N GLY A 19 -23.65 -10.57 -1.64
CA GLY A 19 -24.29 -9.26 -1.69
C GLY A 19 -23.74 -8.35 -2.79
N GLN A 20 -23.85 -7.03 -2.59
CA GLN A 20 -23.35 -6.04 -3.53
C GLN A 20 -21.84 -5.89 -3.38
N MET A 21 -21.09 -6.45 -4.33
CA MET A 21 -19.64 -6.41 -4.33
C MET A 21 -19.08 -4.98 -4.39
N PRO A 22 -17.91 -4.73 -3.76
CA PRO A 22 -17.15 -3.51 -3.96
C PRO A 22 -16.82 -3.27 -5.44
N PRO A 23 -16.52 -2.01 -5.81
CA PRO A 23 -16.11 -1.71 -7.18
C PRO A 23 -14.79 -2.40 -7.52
N TRP A 24 -14.59 -2.65 -8.81
CA TRP A 24 -13.38 -3.30 -9.32
C TRP A 24 -12.11 -2.54 -8.93
N SER A 25 -11.04 -3.28 -8.68
CA SER A 25 -9.68 -2.77 -8.45
C SER A 25 -8.70 -3.71 -9.16
N PHE A 26 -7.56 -3.19 -9.63
CA PHE A 26 -6.66 -3.93 -10.52
C PHE A 26 -5.93 -5.08 -9.83
N ALA A 27 -5.28 -4.82 -8.69
CA ALA A 27 -4.56 -5.82 -7.92
C ALA A 27 -4.90 -5.69 -6.42
N PRO A 28 -6.17 -5.78 -6.02
CA PRO A 28 -6.56 -5.58 -4.62
C PRO A 28 -5.93 -6.63 -3.73
N LYS A 29 -5.74 -6.28 -2.47
CA LYS A 29 -5.27 -7.22 -1.45
C LYS A 29 -6.40 -7.57 -0.51
N SER A 30 -6.38 -8.79 0.03
CA SER A 30 -7.41 -9.22 0.98
C SER A 30 -6.81 -9.95 2.16
N VAL A 31 -7.34 -9.68 3.35
CA VAL A 31 -6.93 -10.29 4.63
C VAL A 31 -8.13 -10.56 5.50
N THR A 32 -7.99 -11.51 6.43
CA THR A 32 -9.04 -11.82 7.41
C THR A 32 -8.65 -11.33 8.79
N LEU A 33 -9.59 -10.68 9.48
CA LEU A 33 -9.44 -10.26 10.88
C LEU A 33 -10.80 -10.33 11.56
N ASN A 34 -10.85 -10.95 12.75
CA ASN A 34 -12.07 -11.12 13.55
C ASN A 34 -13.26 -11.74 12.79
N GLY A 35 -12.98 -12.68 11.86
CA GLY A 35 -14.00 -13.35 11.04
C GLY A 35 -14.53 -12.53 9.86
N LEU A 36 -14.03 -11.30 9.67
CA LEU A 36 -14.35 -10.46 8.53
C LEU A 36 -13.30 -10.59 7.43
N ILE A 37 -13.67 -10.31 6.19
CA ILE A 37 -12.74 -10.17 5.06
C ILE A 37 -12.57 -8.68 4.76
N TYR A 38 -11.34 -8.19 4.81
CA TYR A 38 -11.01 -6.83 4.40
C TYR A 38 -10.47 -6.86 2.98
N PHE A 39 -11.03 -6.01 2.13
CA PHE A 39 -10.68 -5.81 0.74
C PHE A 39 -10.03 -4.44 0.59
N VAL A 40 -8.71 -4.43 0.47
CA VAL A 40 -7.90 -3.21 0.31
C VAL A 40 -7.74 -2.94 -1.17
N ARG A 41 -8.23 -1.80 -1.63
CA ARG A 41 -8.12 -1.40 -3.03
C ARG A 41 -6.67 -1.02 -3.36
N ASP A 42 -6.27 -1.28 -4.59
CA ASP A 42 -4.91 -0.99 -5.07
C ASP A 42 -4.84 0.37 -5.76
N ASP A 43 -5.97 0.91 -6.20
CA ASP A 43 -6.11 2.14 -6.98
C ASP A 43 -6.66 3.33 -6.17
N SER A 44 -6.97 3.13 -4.88
CA SER A 44 -7.43 4.19 -3.98
C SER A 44 -7.10 3.86 -2.51
N ALA A 45 -7.30 4.83 -1.63
CA ALA A 45 -7.18 4.64 -0.19
C ALA A 45 -8.40 3.96 0.45
N GLU A 46 -9.39 3.51 -0.34
CA GLU A 46 -10.61 2.91 0.18
C GLU A 46 -10.41 1.44 0.58
N ILE A 47 -11.13 1.01 1.61
CA ILE A 47 -11.24 -0.39 2.02
C ILE A 47 -12.70 -0.72 2.26
N ASP A 48 -13.08 -1.89 1.77
CA ASP A 48 -14.37 -2.51 2.03
C ASP A 48 -14.17 -3.72 2.96
N THR A 49 -15.12 -3.96 3.85
CA THR A 49 -15.14 -5.13 4.74
C THR A 49 -16.39 -5.95 4.47
N TYR A 50 -16.23 -7.26 4.33
CA TYR A 50 -17.32 -8.20 4.22
C TYR A 50 -17.56 -8.87 5.57
N ASP A 51 -18.82 -8.87 6.00
CA ASP A 51 -19.31 -9.58 7.17
C ASP A 51 -20.09 -10.84 6.72
N PRO A 52 -19.49 -12.04 6.82
CA PRO A 52 -20.15 -13.27 6.40
C PRO A 52 -21.42 -13.60 7.18
N GLN A 53 -21.59 -13.08 8.40
CA GLN A 53 -22.79 -13.32 9.20
C GLN A 53 -23.98 -12.51 8.69
N LYS A 54 -23.72 -11.30 8.18
CA LYS A 54 -24.73 -10.42 7.58
C LYS A 54 -24.88 -10.62 6.08
N ASN A 55 -23.89 -11.27 5.44
CA ASN A 55 -23.79 -11.41 4.00
C ASN A 55 -23.80 -10.04 3.30
N ASP A 56 -23.03 -9.09 3.83
CA ASP A 56 -23.02 -7.71 3.34
C ASP A 56 -21.61 -7.09 3.38
N TRP A 57 -21.41 -6.08 2.54
CA TRP A 57 -20.18 -5.29 2.44
C TRP A 57 -20.39 -3.89 3.01
N ASP A 58 -19.47 -3.46 3.88
CA ASP A 58 -19.44 -2.13 4.45
C ASP A 58 -18.14 -1.41 4.06
N LYS A 59 -18.19 -0.09 3.92
CA LYS A 59 -16.98 0.73 3.83
C LYS A 59 -16.43 1.01 5.23
N ILE A 60 -15.10 0.97 5.37
CA ILE A 60 -14.42 1.46 6.59
C ILE A 60 -13.71 2.78 6.31
N SER A 61 -13.13 3.38 7.35
CA SER A 61 -12.31 4.58 7.22
C SER A 61 -11.20 4.35 6.17
N PRO A 62 -10.98 5.30 5.24
CA PRO A 62 -9.91 5.19 4.25
C PRO A 62 -8.53 5.34 4.90
N MET A 63 -7.51 4.80 4.25
CA MET A 63 -6.10 5.02 4.60
C MET A 63 -5.72 6.49 4.43
N ASN A 64 -4.62 6.92 5.04
CA ASN A 64 -4.12 8.28 4.87
C ASN A 64 -3.53 8.52 3.47
N GLN A 65 -2.99 7.47 2.84
CA GLN A 65 -2.59 7.49 1.43
C GLN A 65 -3.00 6.19 0.71
N VAL A 66 -2.95 6.21 -0.62
CA VAL A 66 -3.04 4.98 -1.42
C VAL A 66 -1.73 4.20 -1.34
N HIS A 67 -1.81 2.88 -1.41
CA HIS A 67 -0.67 1.97 -1.39
C HIS A 67 -0.66 1.10 -2.66
N VAL A 68 -0.49 1.70 -3.85
CA VAL A 68 -0.58 1.00 -5.14
C VAL A 68 0.53 -0.05 -5.25
N GLY A 69 0.19 -1.32 -5.43
CA GLY A 69 1.15 -2.42 -5.38
C GLY A 69 1.73 -2.66 -3.99
N GLY A 70 1.16 -2.08 -2.94
CA GLY A 70 1.55 -2.33 -1.56
C GLY A 70 1.11 -3.71 -1.07
N SER A 71 1.37 -3.97 0.21
CA SER A 71 0.98 -5.21 0.89
C SER A 71 0.17 -4.94 2.14
N VAL A 72 -0.52 -5.96 2.63
CA VAL A 72 -1.30 -5.92 3.87
C VAL A 72 -1.07 -7.18 4.70
N ALA A 73 -0.97 -7.02 6.01
CA ALA A 73 -0.87 -8.12 6.97
C ALA A 73 -1.64 -7.83 8.26
N VAL A 74 -2.00 -8.89 8.99
CA VAL A 74 -2.66 -8.77 10.29
C VAL A 74 -1.66 -9.05 11.40
N LEU A 75 -1.57 -8.15 12.38
CA LEU A 75 -0.70 -8.31 13.54
C LEU A 75 -1.37 -7.71 14.78
N GLY A 76 -1.45 -8.49 15.87
CA GLY A 76 -1.97 -8.00 17.14
C GLY A 76 -3.40 -7.45 17.08
N GLY A 77 -4.27 -8.05 16.23
CA GLY A 77 -5.65 -7.62 16.08
C GLY A 77 -5.85 -6.35 15.24
N ARG A 78 -4.83 -5.93 14.48
CA ARG A 78 -4.84 -4.74 13.62
C ARG A 78 -4.40 -5.07 12.20
N LEU A 79 -4.80 -4.25 11.23
CA LEU A 79 -4.35 -4.35 9.84
C LEU A 79 -3.16 -3.43 9.64
N TYR A 80 -2.12 -3.90 8.98
CA TYR A 80 -0.97 -3.09 8.58
C TYR A 80 -0.88 -3.09 7.07
N VAL A 81 -0.79 -1.90 6.47
CA VAL A 81 -0.51 -1.70 5.04
C VAL A 81 0.88 -1.10 4.88
N SER A 82 1.61 -1.49 3.85
CA SER A 82 3.00 -1.05 3.70
C SER A 82 3.45 -0.89 2.26
N GLY A 83 4.29 0.12 2.02
CA GLY A 83 4.95 0.37 0.74
C GLY A 83 3.98 0.69 -0.40
N GLY A 84 4.35 0.36 -1.63
CA GLY A 84 3.60 0.73 -2.82
C GLY A 84 3.86 2.18 -3.25
N TYR A 85 3.17 2.60 -4.31
CA TYR A 85 3.16 3.99 -4.74
C TYR A 85 2.03 4.76 -4.05
N ASP A 86 2.33 5.99 -3.66
CA ASP A 86 1.33 6.91 -3.12
C ASP A 86 0.55 7.65 -4.22
N ASN A 87 -0.28 8.62 -3.82
CA ASN A 87 -1.10 9.41 -4.73
C ASN A 87 -0.31 10.40 -5.58
N THR A 88 0.98 10.60 -5.29
CA THR A 88 1.91 11.41 -6.08
C THR A 88 2.76 10.56 -7.03
N PHE A 89 2.52 9.24 -7.07
CA PHE A 89 3.31 8.26 -7.82
C PHE A 89 4.77 8.15 -7.33
N GLU A 90 5.03 8.47 -6.06
CA GLU A 90 6.31 8.21 -5.43
C GLU A 90 6.32 6.85 -4.74
N LEU A 91 7.45 6.14 -4.83
CA LEU A 91 7.63 4.87 -4.14
C LEU A 91 7.76 5.13 -2.63
N SER A 92 6.78 4.63 -1.88
CA SER A 92 6.62 4.90 -0.46
C SER A 92 7.29 3.82 0.40
N ASP A 93 7.81 4.23 1.56
CA ASP A 93 8.21 3.36 2.67
C ASP A 93 7.20 3.37 3.82
N VAL A 94 6.11 4.13 3.71
CA VAL A 94 5.16 4.32 4.80
C VAL A 94 4.47 3.01 5.16
N VAL A 95 4.28 2.82 6.47
CA VAL A 95 3.45 1.76 7.04
C VAL A 95 2.31 2.41 7.83
N GLU A 96 1.08 2.09 7.46
CA GLU A 96 -0.11 2.51 8.21
C GLU A 96 -0.74 1.32 8.95
N VAL A 97 -1.38 1.62 10.07
CA VAL A 97 -2.10 0.64 10.88
C VAL A 97 -3.55 1.06 11.10
N TYR A 98 -4.49 0.14 10.83
CA TYR A 98 -5.89 0.28 11.18
C TYR A 98 -6.16 -0.36 12.54
N ASP A 99 -6.73 0.42 13.46
CA ASP A 99 -7.27 -0.09 14.72
C ASP A 99 -8.80 -0.23 14.58
N PRO A 100 -9.35 -1.47 14.58
CA PRO A 100 -10.80 -1.68 14.49
C PRO A 100 -11.60 -1.10 15.66
N GLY A 101 -10.99 -0.97 16.83
CA GLY A 101 -11.63 -0.40 18.02
C GLY A 101 -11.77 1.12 17.92
N ALA A 102 -10.75 1.80 17.39
CA ALA A 102 -10.78 3.23 17.13
C ALA A 102 -11.42 3.60 15.77
N ARG A 103 -11.54 2.62 14.86
CA ARG A 103 -12.01 2.80 13.48
C ARG A 103 -11.22 3.87 12.72
N SER A 104 -9.91 3.87 12.90
CA SER A 104 -9.01 4.89 12.35
C SER A 104 -7.68 4.29 11.91
N TRP A 105 -7.10 4.89 10.88
CA TRP A 105 -5.73 4.62 10.44
C TRP A 105 -4.75 5.57 11.12
N ASN A 106 -3.58 5.05 11.47
CA ASN A 106 -2.48 5.84 12.05
C ASN A 106 -1.17 5.44 11.36
N LEU A 107 -0.20 6.36 11.32
CA LEU A 107 1.17 6.04 10.93
C LEU A 107 1.77 5.06 11.96
N ALA A 108 2.17 3.89 11.49
CA ALA A 108 2.83 2.88 12.33
C ALA A 108 4.36 3.01 12.29
N GLY A 109 4.91 3.53 11.18
CA GLY A 109 6.34 3.68 10.97
C GLY A 109 6.70 3.69 9.49
N ARG A 110 7.96 3.37 9.20
CA ARG A 110 8.50 3.28 7.83
C ARG A 110 9.26 1.96 7.64
N LEU A 111 9.19 1.41 6.44
CA LEU A 111 10.03 0.31 5.98
C LEU A 111 11.48 0.81 5.86
N PRO A 112 12.49 -0.04 6.11
CA PRO A 112 13.89 0.33 5.91
C PRO A 112 14.21 0.72 4.45
N GLN A 113 13.45 0.19 3.49
CA GLN A 113 13.56 0.51 2.08
C GLN A 113 12.16 0.59 1.45
N PRO A 114 11.86 1.64 0.66
CA PRO A 114 10.64 1.70 -0.15
C PRO A 114 10.54 0.49 -1.10
N THR A 115 9.37 -0.14 -1.18
CA THR A 115 9.15 -1.37 -1.97
C THR A 115 7.72 -1.43 -2.48
N PHE A 116 7.49 -2.17 -3.57
CA PHE A 116 6.18 -2.40 -4.19
C PHE A 116 6.13 -3.79 -4.83
N TRP A 117 4.93 -4.30 -5.13
CA TRP A 117 4.63 -5.69 -5.51
C TRP A 117 5.20 -6.73 -4.54
N HIS A 118 5.25 -6.41 -3.24
CA HIS A 118 5.71 -7.33 -2.20
C HIS A 118 4.55 -8.04 -1.50
N GLY A 119 4.88 -9.14 -0.82
CA GLY A 119 3.99 -9.79 0.14
C GLY A 119 4.41 -9.47 1.57
N SER A 120 3.46 -9.53 2.49
CA SER A 120 3.70 -9.37 3.93
C SER A 120 3.00 -10.46 4.72
N VAL A 121 3.69 -11.00 5.72
CA VAL A 121 3.15 -11.99 6.66
C VAL A 121 3.59 -11.64 8.07
N SER A 122 2.80 -12.01 9.06
CA SER A 122 3.15 -11.88 10.48
C SER A 122 3.57 -13.23 11.03
N ILE A 123 4.58 -13.22 11.90
CA ILE A 123 5.08 -14.40 12.62
C ILE A 123 5.29 -14.04 14.09
N PHE A 124 5.10 -15.02 14.97
CA PHE A 124 5.39 -14.82 16.39
C PHE A 124 6.89 -14.67 16.61
N ARG A 125 7.29 -13.62 17.36
CA ARG A 125 8.70 -13.33 17.67
C ARG A 125 9.47 -14.50 18.27
N GLN A 126 8.81 -15.39 19.00
CA GLN A 126 9.46 -16.57 19.60
C GLN A 126 10.11 -17.52 18.58
N PHE A 127 9.73 -17.42 17.30
CA PHE A 127 10.29 -18.21 16.22
C PHE A 127 11.38 -17.46 15.42
N MET A 128 11.70 -16.22 15.81
CA MET A 128 12.81 -15.47 15.21
C MET A 128 14.12 -15.79 15.95
N PRO A 129 15.25 -15.97 15.22
CA PRO A 129 16.55 -16.07 15.86
C PRO A 129 16.75 -14.83 16.76
N HIS A 130 17.33 -15.03 17.95
CA HIS A 130 17.65 -13.92 18.85
C HIS A 130 18.55 -12.94 18.09
N VAL A 131 17.98 -11.83 17.67
CA VAL A 131 18.74 -10.66 17.23
C VAL A 131 19.14 -9.98 18.55
N PRO A 132 20.44 -9.96 18.91
CA PRO A 132 20.88 -9.12 20.01
C PRO A 132 20.37 -7.71 19.72
N SER A 133 19.74 -7.08 20.71
CA SER A 133 19.12 -5.78 20.60
C SER A 133 20.14 -4.68 20.26
N THR A 134 20.50 -4.59 18.99
CA THR A 134 21.06 -3.40 18.32
C THR A 134 20.05 -2.97 17.27
N PHE A 135 18.79 -2.78 17.69
CA PHE A 135 17.97 -1.77 17.03
C PHE A 135 18.40 -0.47 17.69
N GLU A 136 19.44 0.18 17.16
CA GLU A 136 19.56 1.62 17.36
C GLU A 136 18.22 2.21 16.90
N GLN A 137 17.58 2.99 17.77
CA GLN A 137 16.54 3.91 17.31
C GLN A 137 17.21 4.76 16.24
N VAL A 138 16.87 4.51 14.98
CA VAL A 138 17.16 5.48 13.94
C VAL A 138 16.31 6.67 14.31
N ASP A 139 16.94 7.75 14.77
CA ASP A 139 16.29 9.04 14.93
C ASP A 139 15.69 9.40 13.56
N ILE A 140 14.38 9.21 13.43
CA ILE A 140 13.66 9.54 12.20
C ILE A 140 13.64 11.07 12.17
N PRO A 141 14.32 11.72 11.20
CA PRO A 141 14.22 13.17 11.04
C PRO A 141 12.74 13.53 10.90
N GLU A 142 12.31 14.63 11.52
CA GLU A 142 10.94 15.12 11.41
C GLU A 142 10.48 15.05 9.95
N ALA A 143 9.28 14.49 9.73
CA ALA A 143 8.79 14.11 8.40
C ALA A 143 8.89 15.26 7.37
N ASP A 144 8.81 16.51 7.84
CA ASP A 144 8.86 17.72 7.02
C ASP A 144 10.21 17.91 6.30
N ASP A 145 11.34 17.56 6.92
CA ASP A 145 12.67 17.81 6.32
C ASP A 145 13.01 16.81 5.21
N ILE A 146 12.59 15.55 5.35
CA ILE A 146 12.79 14.51 4.33
C ILE A 146 11.89 14.79 3.13
N HIS A 147 10.62 15.12 3.37
CA HIS A 147 9.70 15.48 2.29
C HIS A 147 10.19 16.72 1.54
N LEU A 148 10.69 17.76 2.25
CA LEU A 148 11.22 18.97 1.63
C LEU A 148 12.47 18.70 0.78
N HIS A 149 13.43 17.92 1.29
CA HIS A 149 14.66 17.58 0.55
C HIS A 149 14.38 16.73 -0.69
N ARG A 150 13.43 15.79 -0.59
CA ARG A 150 13.06 14.91 -1.71
C ARG A 150 12.31 15.67 -2.79
N HIS A 151 11.36 16.54 -2.40
CA HIS A 151 10.66 17.44 -3.32
C HIS A 151 11.63 18.40 -4.04
N HIS A 152 12.62 18.94 -3.32
CA HIS A 152 13.63 19.82 -3.93
C HIS A 152 14.47 19.09 -4.98
N ARG A 153 14.94 17.86 -4.67
CA ARG A 153 15.71 17.05 -5.62
C ARG A 153 14.89 16.69 -6.84
N HIS A 154 13.62 16.31 -6.66
CA HIS A 154 12.74 15.98 -7.77
C HIS A 154 12.46 17.19 -8.66
N HIS A 155 12.20 18.36 -8.06
CA HIS A 155 11.98 19.61 -8.80
C HIS A 155 13.25 20.05 -9.57
N GLN A 156 14.43 19.86 -8.98
CA GLN A 156 15.71 20.12 -9.67
C GLN A 156 15.90 19.16 -10.87
N ALA A 157 15.65 17.87 -10.69
CA ALA A 157 15.76 16.88 -11.77
C ALA A 157 14.79 17.18 -12.92
N LEU A 158 13.56 17.60 -12.63
CA LEU A 158 12.59 18.01 -13.65
C LEU A 158 13.02 19.29 -14.39
N GLN A 159 13.64 20.24 -13.69
CA GLN A 159 14.19 21.45 -14.32
C GLN A 159 15.37 21.13 -15.24
N GLU A 160 16.27 20.25 -14.82
CA GLU A 160 17.39 19.78 -15.63
C GLU A 160 16.91 19.08 -16.90
N LEU A 161 15.95 18.16 -16.78
CA LEU A 161 15.36 17.47 -17.94
C LEU A 161 14.70 18.44 -18.92
N ASN A 162 13.99 19.46 -18.41
CA ASN A 162 13.35 20.46 -19.25
C ASN A 162 14.39 21.35 -19.96
N ASN A 163 15.50 21.67 -19.29
CA ASN A 163 16.59 22.44 -19.89
C ASN A 163 17.30 21.65 -21.01
N GLU A 164 17.54 20.35 -20.80
CA GLU A 164 18.09 19.46 -21.82
C GLU A 164 17.15 19.32 -23.02
N LEU A 165 15.85 19.17 -22.78
CA LEU A 165 14.84 19.09 -23.84
C LEU A 165 14.84 20.37 -24.70
N ASN A 166 14.88 21.54 -24.06
CA ASN A 166 14.91 22.83 -24.74
C ASN A 166 16.21 23.07 -25.52
N GLN A 167 17.36 22.62 -25.01
CA GLN A 167 18.62 22.64 -25.77
C GLN A 167 18.57 21.74 -27.00
N ASN A 168 18.01 20.53 -26.86
CA ASN A 168 17.87 19.59 -27.97
C ASN A 168 16.92 20.11 -29.06
N LEU A 169 15.85 20.78 -28.67
CA LEU A 169 14.93 21.43 -29.62
C LEU A 169 15.61 22.58 -30.37
N ARG A 170 16.37 23.43 -29.68
CA ARG A 170 17.17 24.50 -30.33
C ARG A 170 18.23 23.95 -31.28
N ASN A 171 18.91 22.88 -30.91
CA ASN A 171 19.92 22.25 -31.77
C ASN A 171 19.32 21.62 -33.04
N ARG A 172 18.04 21.21 -33.00
CA ARG A 172 17.29 20.72 -34.18
C ARG A 172 16.82 21.84 -35.09
N GLU A 173 16.52 23.03 -34.56
CA GLU A 173 16.16 24.20 -35.38
C GLU A 173 17.36 24.83 -36.10
N VAL A 174 18.57 24.66 -35.55
CA VAL A 174 19.82 25.20 -36.14
C VAL A 174 20.39 24.31 -37.26
N ASN A 175 19.91 23.07 -37.40
CA ASN A 175 20.32 22.15 -38.46
C ASN A 175 19.11 21.68 -39.30
N PRO A 176 18.57 22.51 -40.20
CA PRO A 176 17.68 22.01 -41.24
C PRO A 176 18.52 21.16 -42.21
N ALA A 177 18.03 19.94 -42.47
CA ALA A 177 18.67 18.93 -43.31
C ALA A 177 19.32 19.48 -44.58
N HIS A 178 20.56 19.05 -44.85
CA HIS A 178 21.09 18.93 -46.22
C HIS A 178 20.44 17.73 -46.91
#